data_AF-A0A8H7CU76-F1
#
_entry.id   AF-A0A8H7CU76-F1
#
_cell.length_a   1.000
_cell.length_b   1.000
_cell.length_c   1.000
_cell.angle_alpha   90.00
_cell.angle_beta   90.00
_cell.angle_gamma   90.00
#
_symmetry.space_group_name_H-M   'P 1'
#
loop_
_entity.id
_entity.type
_entity.pdbx_description
1 polymer ?
#
loop_
_entity_poly.entity_id
_entity_poly.type
_entity_poly.pdbx_seq_one_letter_code
_entity_poly.pdbx_strand_id
1 'polypeptide(L)'
;MASSESSLGIIPWNPEANKAIANVDENSRPEGGKWAVFLNAVRTPTPGRTLDQMYTGLGRLAETQANRAAYALGLGPQVVSQKIKNYFGEGEKMVQQLELLRTSVPSELEKKCLKLMEYALPKESANMQYQAFKNIVDLITLFPGLRLAFLRTKFLESAPAAEAISRLWDRPFGSPDKDWEFWQILATTCLTHDISVTIQKSSVSALLKCQQEEDLSLIEKLLVQHDCSHSPYSNALCIRYLAGILGFPGFWEHMDSIHGQATNKLSSRLIRVLKDIGVDILELVPTSEPETPFDYEGVDLLALNLLTGVLGWFNKLDQKDWPTQLWYENFRTVVQLLQMPRASDLLPSSSDYTSNFEEMILITYEEAEVPIKVHDQNQTTDPPNEHHRLVLFHP
;
A
#
# COMPACT_ATOMS: atom_id res chain seq x y z
N MET A 1 -29.30 10.20 -47.45
CA MET A 1 -29.77 8.90 -46.95
C MET A 1 -28.92 7.82 -47.62
N ALA A 2 -27.87 7.37 -46.94
CA ALA A 2 -27.05 6.24 -47.35
C ALA A 2 -26.68 5.49 -46.08
N SER A 3 -27.16 4.25 -45.98
CA SER A 3 -26.99 3.34 -44.85
C SER A 3 -25.59 2.73 -44.87
N SER A 4 -24.82 2.94 -43.81
CA SER A 4 -23.58 2.21 -43.56
C SER A 4 -23.88 0.91 -42.80
N GLU A 5 -23.75 -0.22 -43.47
CA GLU A 5 -23.75 -1.54 -42.85
C GLU A 5 -22.49 -1.71 -42.00
N SER A 6 -22.66 -1.98 -40.70
CA SER A 6 -21.59 -2.37 -39.79
C SER A 6 -21.38 -3.88 -39.88
N SER A 7 -20.37 -4.29 -40.65
CA SER A 7 -19.88 -5.67 -40.62
C SER A 7 -19.17 -5.94 -39.28
N LEU A 8 -19.82 -6.73 -38.41
CA LEU A 8 -19.20 -7.35 -37.25
C LEU A 8 -18.08 -8.28 -37.74
N GLY A 9 -16.83 -7.86 -37.52
CA GLY A 9 -15.65 -8.67 -37.81
C GLY A 9 -15.62 -9.92 -36.93
N ILE A 10 -15.73 -11.08 -37.55
CA ILE A 10 -15.46 -12.38 -36.94
C ILE A 10 -13.96 -12.46 -36.66
N ILE A 11 -13.58 -12.56 -35.39
CA ILE A 11 -12.19 -12.78 -34.98
C ILE A 11 -11.76 -14.18 -35.46
N PRO A 12 -10.66 -14.32 -36.21
CA PRO A 12 -10.24 -15.62 -36.71
C PRO A 12 -9.81 -16.55 -35.58
N TRP A 13 -10.28 -17.78 -35.64
CA TRP A 13 -9.95 -18.89 -34.75
C TRP A 13 -8.43 -19.14 -34.76
N ASN A 14 -7.77 -18.98 -33.61
CA ASN A 14 -6.34 -19.24 -33.45
C ASN A 14 -6.10 -20.61 -32.76
N PRO A 15 -5.70 -21.66 -33.51
CA PRO A 15 -5.46 -22.98 -32.96
C PRO A 15 -4.24 -23.08 -32.00
N GLU A 16 -3.32 -22.11 -32.00
CA GLU A 16 -2.16 -22.11 -31.09
C GLU A 16 -2.54 -21.69 -29.66
N ALA A 17 -3.53 -20.80 -29.51
CA ALA A 17 -4.08 -20.45 -28.20
C ALA A 17 -4.76 -21.66 -27.52
N ASN A 18 -5.36 -22.56 -28.30
CA ASN A 18 -5.94 -23.80 -27.77
C ASN A 18 -4.88 -24.85 -27.38
N LYS A 19 -3.70 -24.84 -28.02
CA LYS A 19 -2.56 -25.69 -27.58
C LYS A 19 -1.96 -25.21 -26.26
N ALA A 20 -1.95 -23.90 -26.01
CA ALA A 20 -1.54 -23.35 -24.71
C ALA A 20 -2.52 -23.72 -23.59
N ILE A 21 -3.83 -23.78 -23.87
CA ILE A 21 -4.87 -24.23 -22.92
C ILE A 21 -4.78 -25.75 -22.67
N ALA A 22 -4.45 -26.55 -23.68
CA ALA A 22 -4.32 -28.01 -23.56
C ALA A 22 -3.04 -28.46 -22.83
N ASN A 23 -2.03 -27.60 -22.71
CA ASN A 23 -0.76 -27.88 -22.02
C ASN A 23 -0.68 -27.25 -20.61
N VAL A 24 -1.79 -26.74 -20.06
CA VAL A 24 -1.86 -26.38 -18.64
C VAL A 24 -1.96 -27.69 -17.84
N ASP A 25 -0.78 -28.21 -17.52
CA ASP A 25 -0.41 -29.23 -16.54
C ASP A 25 -1.56 -30.10 -15.96
N GLU A 26 -1.66 -31.36 -16.44
CA GLU A 26 -2.54 -32.38 -15.86
C GLU A 26 -2.26 -32.65 -14.37
N ASN A 27 -1.10 -32.21 -13.84
CA ASN A 27 -0.76 -32.30 -12.42
C ASN A 27 -1.40 -31.22 -11.54
N SER A 28 -2.11 -30.25 -12.14
CA SER A 28 -2.84 -29.22 -11.39
C SER A 28 -4.32 -29.57 -11.11
N ARG A 29 -4.74 -30.79 -11.46
CA ARG A 29 -6.04 -31.34 -11.02
C ARG A 29 -6.03 -31.48 -9.49
N PRO A 30 -6.97 -30.87 -8.76
CA PRO A 30 -7.08 -31.10 -7.34
C PRO A 30 -7.36 -32.59 -7.11
N GLU A 31 -6.49 -33.26 -6.37
CA GLU A 31 -6.66 -34.65 -5.95
C GLU A 31 -8.08 -34.87 -5.41
N GLY A 32 -8.68 -36.02 -5.74
CA GLY A 32 -10.11 -36.34 -5.61
C GLY A 32 -10.73 -36.28 -4.22
N GLY A 33 -10.07 -35.68 -3.22
CA GLY A 33 -10.60 -35.46 -1.87
C GLY A 33 -11.42 -34.18 -1.68
N LYS A 34 -11.23 -33.13 -2.49
CA LYS A 34 -11.93 -31.84 -2.29
C LYS A 34 -13.44 -31.87 -2.63
N TRP A 35 -13.87 -32.83 -3.45
CA TRP A 35 -15.30 -33.04 -3.72
C TRP A 35 -16.03 -33.71 -2.54
N ALA A 36 -15.35 -34.55 -1.78
CA ALA A 36 -15.94 -35.28 -0.65
C ALA A 36 -16.18 -34.38 0.57
N VAL A 37 -15.35 -33.35 0.77
CA VAL A 37 -15.54 -32.36 1.85
C VAL A 37 -16.75 -31.45 1.59
N PHE A 38 -17.08 -31.18 0.32
CA PHE A 38 -18.26 -30.39 -0.05
C PHE A 38 -19.59 -31.13 0.15
N LEU A 39 -19.56 -32.46 0.21
CA LEU A 39 -20.77 -33.30 0.31
C LEU A 39 -21.12 -33.74 1.75
N ASN A 40 -20.21 -33.62 2.72
CA ASN A 40 -20.42 -34.13 4.09
C ASN A 40 -20.89 -33.10 5.12
N ALA A 41 -21.21 -31.87 4.71
CA ALA A 41 -21.78 -30.84 5.59
C ALA A 41 -23.27 -30.59 5.27
N VAL A 42 -24.12 -31.61 5.42
CA VAL A 42 -25.58 -31.47 5.27
C VAL A 42 -26.29 -31.77 6.59
N ARG A 43 -26.26 -30.79 7.51
CA ARG A 43 -27.38 -30.60 8.45
C ARG A 43 -28.45 -29.82 7.68
N THR A 44 -29.40 -30.56 7.11
CA THR A 44 -30.35 -30.15 6.06
C THR A 44 -30.80 -28.68 6.12
N PRO A 45 -30.14 -27.79 5.36
CA PRO A 45 -30.74 -26.52 5.00
C PRO A 45 -31.84 -26.80 3.94
N THR A 46 -32.80 -25.90 3.82
CA THR A 46 -33.86 -25.96 2.81
C THR A 46 -33.27 -26.16 1.40
N PRO A 47 -33.89 -26.96 0.51
CA PRO A 47 -33.34 -27.33 -0.81
C PRO A 47 -32.89 -26.13 -1.67
N GLY A 48 -33.51 -24.97 -1.48
CA GLY A 48 -33.11 -23.73 -2.16
C GLY A 48 -31.70 -23.24 -1.82
N ARG A 49 -31.24 -23.41 -0.57
CA ARG A 49 -29.90 -22.98 -0.15
C ARG A 49 -28.80 -23.87 -0.71
N THR A 50 -29.05 -25.17 -0.85
CA THR A 50 -28.07 -26.12 -1.42
C THR A 50 -27.86 -25.89 -2.91
N LEU A 51 -28.94 -25.62 -3.65
CA LEU A 51 -28.85 -25.27 -5.06
C LEU A 51 -28.10 -23.93 -5.25
N ASP A 52 -28.45 -22.91 -4.48
CA ASP A 52 -27.78 -21.59 -4.55
C ASP A 52 -26.27 -21.68 -4.27
N GLN A 53 -25.88 -22.46 -3.24
CA GLN A 53 -24.46 -22.72 -2.95
C GLN A 53 -23.75 -23.47 -4.08
N MET A 54 -24.41 -24.45 -4.70
CA MET A 54 -23.86 -25.20 -5.82
C MET A 54 -23.67 -24.31 -7.06
N TYR A 55 -24.67 -23.50 -7.42
CA TYR A 55 -24.58 -22.55 -8.53
C TYR A 55 -23.50 -21.49 -8.27
N THR A 56 -23.42 -20.96 -7.05
CA THR A 56 -22.37 -20.02 -6.66
C THR A 56 -20.98 -20.65 -6.76
N GLY A 57 -20.82 -21.90 -6.30
CA GLY A 57 -19.57 -22.64 -6.38
C GLY A 57 -19.11 -22.88 -7.82
N LEU A 58 -20.03 -23.33 -8.69
CA LEU A 58 -19.74 -23.51 -10.12
C LEU A 58 -19.39 -22.19 -10.81
N GLY A 59 -20.12 -21.11 -10.49
CA GLY A 59 -19.84 -19.77 -10.99
C GLY A 59 -18.43 -19.29 -10.64
N ARG A 60 -18.00 -19.47 -9.39
CA ARG A 60 -16.64 -19.10 -8.92
C ARG A 60 -15.54 -19.88 -9.63
N LEU A 61 -15.74 -21.19 -9.86
CA LEU A 61 -14.76 -22.00 -10.59
C LEU A 61 -14.64 -21.58 -12.05
N ALA A 62 -15.78 -21.34 -12.72
CA ALA A 62 -15.81 -20.85 -14.10
C ALA A 62 -15.13 -19.48 -14.21
N GLU A 63 -15.42 -18.56 -13.30
CA GLU A 63 -14.79 -17.24 -13.23
C GLU A 63 -13.28 -17.34 -12.99
N THR A 64 -12.83 -18.23 -12.10
CA THR A 64 -11.40 -18.44 -11.83
C THR A 64 -10.68 -18.96 -13.07
N GLN A 65 -11.26 -19.92 -13.78
CA GLN A 65 -10.67 -20.45 -15.03
C GLN A 65 -10.66 -19.39 -16.13
N ALA A 66 -11.74 -18.62 -16.28
CA ALA A 66 -11.81 -17.52 -17.23
C ALA A 66 -10.75 -16.44 -16.92
N ASN A 67 -10.57 -16.09 -15.65
CA ASN A 67 -9.55 -15.12 -15.23
C ASN A 67 -8.13 -15.65 -15.48
N ARG A 68 -7.86 -16.94 -15.23
CA ARG A 68 -6.57 -17.57 -15.58
C ARG A 68 -6.31 -17.58 -17.07
N ALA A 69 -7.32 -17.92 -17.88
CA ALA A 69 -7.22 -17.89 -19.33
C ALA A 69 -6.99 -16.46 -19.83
N ALA A 70 -7.72 -15.47 -19.29
CA ALA A 70 -7.51 -14.06 -19.61
C ALA A 70 -6.07 -13.63 -19.29
N TYR A 71 -5.54 -14.00 -18.12
CA TYR A 71 -4.16 -13.73 -17.74
C TYR A 71 -3.16 -14.38 -18.70
N ALA A 72 -3.36 -15.66 -19.05
CA ALA A 72 -2.52 -16.38 -20.01
C ALA A 72 -2.56 -15.74 -21.41
N LEU A 73 -3.70 -15.15 -21.78
CA LEU A 73 -3.88 -14.39 -23.02
C LEU A 73 -3.39 -12.93 -22.91
N GLY A 74 -2.82 -12.53 -21.77
CA GLY A 74 -2.33 -11.17 -21.54
C GLY A 74 -3.43 -10.12 -21.46
N LEU A 75 -4.62 -10.53 -21.04
CA LEU A 75 -5.82 -9.71 -20.85
C LEU A 75 -6.08 -9.48 -19.35
N GLY A 76 -6.69 -8.34 -19.04
CA GLY A 76 -7.15 -8.00 -17.70
C GLY A 76 -6.38 -6.84 -17.05
N PRO A 77 -6.93 -6.30 -15.94
CA PRO A 77 -6.38 -5.12 -15.27
C PRO A 77 -4.93 -5.28 -14.84
N GLN A 78 -4.58 -6.42 -14.24
CA GLN A 78 -3.24 -6.69 -13.71
C GLN A 78 -2.18 -6.74 -14.82
N VAL A 79 -2.51 -7.34 -15.96
CA VAL A 79 -1.57 -7.39 -17.10
C VAL A 79 -1.32 -5.99 -17.66
N VAL A 80 -2.36 -5.16 -17.75
CA VAL A 80 -2.20 -3.76 -18.18
C VAL A 80 -1.38 -2.97 -17.16
N SER A 81 -1.66 -3.15 -15.88
CA SER A 81 -0.90 -2.54 -14.78
C SER A 81 0.58 -2.92 -14.84
N GLN A 82 0.90 -4.20 -15.02
CA GLN A 82 2.28 -4.65 -15.17
C GLN A 82 2.96 -4.05 -16.42
N LYS A 83 2.24 -3.93 -17.54
CA LYS A 83 2.76 -3.25 -18.74
C LYS A 83 3.06 -1.76 -18.48
N ILE A 84 2.28 -1.10 -17.61
CA ILE A 84 2.56 0.27 -17.18
C ILE A 84 3.78 0.31 -16.25
N LYS A 85 3.87 -0.59 -15.26
CA LYS A 85 5.07 -0.70 -14.38
C LYS A 85 6.34 -0.93 -15.21
N ASN A 86 6.31 -1.86 -16.17
CA ASN A 86 7.42 -2.14 -17.08
C ASN A 86 7.81 -0.95 -17.97
N TYR A 87 6.85 -0.09 -18.32
CA TYR A 87 7.11 1.13 -19.07
C TYR A 87 8.03 2.07 -18.29
N PHE A 88 7.72 2.31 -17.01
CA PHE A 88 8.57 3.11 -16.12
C PHE A 88 9.91 2.43 -15.83
N GLY A 89 9.92 1.10 -15.70
CA GLY A 89 11.12 0.35 -15.34
C GLY A 89 11.53 0.62 -13.89
N GLU A 90 12.83 0.48 -13.60
CA GLU A 90 13.38 0.59 -12.25
C GLU A 90 14.55 1.59 -12.20
N GLY A 91 14.90 2.04 -10.99
CA GLY A 91 16.05 2.91 -10.74
C GLY A 91 16.01 4.22 -11.54
N GLU A 92 17.11 4.56 -12.20
CA GLU A 92 17.26 5.80 -12.95
C GLU A 92 16.25 5.93 -14.10
N LYS A 93 15.93 4.82 -14.78
CA LYS A 93 14.95 4.82 -15.87
C LYS A 93 13.58 5.28 -15.38
N MET A 94 13.16 4.85 -14.19
CA MET A 94 11.90 5.26 -13.59
C MET A 94 11.87 6.78 -13.37
N VAL A 95 12.93 7.33 -12.80
CA VAL A 95 13.07 8.79 -12.55
C VAL A 95 13.00 9.58 -13.86
N GLN A 96 13.71 9.15 -14.90
CA GLN A 96 13.68 9.79 -16.22
C GLN A 96 12.28 9.76 -16.84
N GLN A 97 11.55 8.65 -16.73
CA GLN A 97 10.19 8.52 -17.24
C GLN A 97 9.19 9.39 -16.48
N LEU A 98 9.35 9.53 -15.16
CA LEU A 98 8.54 10.43 -14.35
C LEU A 98 8.76 11.89 -14.73
N GLU A 99 10.01 12.31 -14.96
CA GLU A 99 10.30 13.66 -15.44
C GLU A 99 9.70 13.92 -16.84
N LEU A 100 9.80 12.95 -17.76
CA LEU A 100 9.18 13.05 -19.09
C LEU A 100 7.67 13.27 -18.98
N LEU A 101 7.00 12.52 -18.11
CA LEU A 101 5.54 12.54 -17.93
C LEU A 101 4.99 13.91 -17.51
N ARG A 102 5.82 14.73 -16.84
CA ARG A 102 5.47 16.10 -16.44
C ARG A 102 5.36 17.04 -17.63
N THR A 103 6.15 16.80 -18.68
CA THR A 103 6.16 17.63 -19.89
C THR A 103 5.12 17.18 -20.90
N SER A 104 4.98 15.86 -21.08
CA SER A 104 4.03 15.29 -22.03
C SER A 104 3.65 13.86 -21.62
N VAL A 105 2.38 13.50 -21.82
CA VAL A 105 1.93 12.11 -21.66
C VAL A 105 2.19 11.37 -22.97
N PRO A 106 3.02 10.32 -22.98
CA PRO A 106 3.26 9.52 -24.18
C PRO A 106 2.00 8.78 -24.61
N SER A 107 1.70 8.80 -25.91
CA SER A 107 0.46 8.18 -26.46
C SER A 107 0.33 6.68 -26.15
N GLU A 108 1.45 5.96 -26.03
CA GLU A 108 1.43 4.55 -25.65
C GLU A 108 0.95 4.35 -24.20
N LEU A 109 1.44 5.20 -23.28
CA LEU A 109 1.05 5.16 -21.87
C LEU A 109 -0.43 5.54 -21.71
N GLU A 110 -0.87 6.58 -22.42
CA GLU A 110 -2.27 7.00 -22.46
C GLU A 110 -3.19 5.85 -22.92
N LYS A 111 -2.82 5.11 -23.97
CA LYS A 111 -3.57 3.93 -24.43
C LYS A 111 -3.67 2.83 -23.36
N LYS A 112 -2.61 2.62 -22.56
CA LYS A 112 -2.64 1.63 -21.46
C LYS A 112 -3.52 2.12 -20.31
N CYS A 113 -3.42 3.38 -19.92
CA CYS A 113 -4.29 4.00 -18.91
C CYS A 113 -5.75 3.95 -19.36
N LEU A 114 -6.05 4.29 -20.62
CA LEU A 114 -7.37 4.15 -21.22
C LEU A 114 -7.87 2.71 -21.12
N LYS A 115 -7.03 1.73 -21.45
CA LYS A 115 -7.42 0.33 -21.37
C LYS A 115 -7.74 -0.11 -19.95
N LEU A 116 -7.00 0.38 -18.96
CA LEU A 116 -7.28 0.12 -17.55
C LEU A 116 -8.60 0.77 -17.11
N MET A 117 -8.88 1.99 -17.57
CA MET A 117 -10.16 2.67 -17.35
C MET A 117 -11.34 1.94 -17.99
N GLU A 118 -11.15 1.28 -19.15
CA GLU A 118 -12.20 0.44 -19.74
C GLU A 118 -12.60 -0.71 -18.82
N TYR A 119 -11.65 -1.28 -18.07
CA TYR A 119 -11.92 -2.35 -17.11
C TYR A 119 -12.72 -1.89 -15.88
N ALA A 120 -12.67 -0.59 -15.57
CA ALA A 120 -13.42 0.03 -14.48
C ALA A 120 -14.89 0.32 -14.86
N LEU A 121 -15.30 0.13 -16.12
CA LEU A 121 -16.65 0.47 -16.56
C LEU A 121 -17.70 -0.59 -16.18
N PRO A 122 -18.98 -0.19 -16.00
CA PRO A 122 -20.09 -1.06 -15.58
C PRO A 122 -20.35 -2.31 -16.45
N LYS A 123 -19.83 -2.32 -17.69
CA LYS A 123 -19.94 -3.44 -18.63
C LYS A 123 -19.10 -4.67 -18.23
N GLU A 124 -18.10 -4.48 -17.36
CA GLU A 124 -17.17 -5.51 -16.91
C GLU A 124 -17.67 -6.21 -15.63
N SER A 125 -17.05 -7.32 -15.25
CA SER A 125 -17.41 -8.01 -14.00
C SER A 125 -17.01 -7.19 -12.77
N ALA A 126 -17.69 -7.45 -11.64
CA ALA A 126 -17.40 -6.78 -10.37
C ALA A 126 -15.92 -6.93 -9.97
N ASN A 127 -15.39 -8.15 -10.14
CA ASN A 127 -13.99 -8.46 -9.84
C ASN A 127 -13.04 -7.73 -10.79
N MET A 128 -13.36 -7.62 -12.09
CA MET A 128 -12.51 -6.85 -13.02
C MET A 128 -12.48 -5.36 -12.67
N GLN A 129 -13.62 -4.78 -12.31
CA GLN A 129 -13.68 -3.38 -11.86
C GLN A 129 -12.90 -3.17 -10.57
N TYR A 130 -13.12 -4.02 -9.57
CA TYR A 130 -12.38 -4.01 -8.31
C TYR A 130 -10.86 -4.01 -8.54
N GLN A 131 -10.39 -4.94 -9.36
CA GLN A 131 -8.97 -5.04 -9.69
C GLN A 131 -8.49 -3.83 -10.50
N ALA A 132 -9.32 -3.26 -11.38
CA ALA A 132 -9.00 -2.03 -12.09
C ALA A 132 -8.83 -0.85 -11.12
N PHE A 133 -9.74 -0.67 -10.16
CA PHE A 133 -9.64 0.38 -9.15
C PHE A 133 -8.36 0.27 -8.33
N LYS A 134 -8.05 -0.93 -7.80
CA LYS A 134 -6.79 -1.18 -7.09
C LYS A 134 -5.57 -0.82 -7.92
N ASN A 135 -5.51 -1.29 -9.16
CA ASN A 135 -4.40 -0.99 -10.05
C ASN A 135 -4.30 0.51 -10.39
N ILE A 136 -5.43 1.23 -10.53
CA ILE A 136 -5.42 2.68 -10.74
C ILE A 136 -4.83 3.38 -9.53
N VAL A 137 -5.26 3.02 -8.32
CA VAL A 137 -4.73 3.57 -7.06
C VAL A 137 -3.22 3.28 -6.97
N ASP A 138 -2.82 2.01 -7.04
CA ASP A 138 -1.42 1.57 -6.98
C ASP A 138 -0.53 2.37 -7.92
N LEU A 139 -0.93 2.45 -9.20
CA LEU A 139 -0.13 3.07 -10.24
C LEU A 139 -0.03 4.59 -10.04
N ILE A 140 -1.11 5.28 -9.65
CA ILE A 140 -1.09 6.72 -9.40
C ILE A 140 -0.22 7.05 -8.19
N THR A 141 -0.31 6.26 -7.12
CA THR A 141 0.44 6.51 -5.89
C THR A 141 1.90 6.10 -5.99
N LEU A 142 2.22 5.08 -6.81
CA LEU A 142 3.59 4.65 -7.08
C LEU A 142 4.30 5.57 -8.09
N PHE A 143 3.58 6.10 -9.09
CA PHE A 143 4.15 6.94 -10.15
C PHE A 143 3.54 8.35 -10.14
N PRO A 144 4.03 9.25 -9.26
CA PRO A 144 3.65 10.66 -9.24
C PRO A 144 3.69 11.30 -10.63
N GLY A 145 2.54 11.76 -11.12
CA GLY A 145 2.39 12.29 -12.47
C GLY A 145 1.49 11.44 -13.37
N LEU A 146 1.39 10.13 -13.12
CA LEU A 146 0.58 9.21 -13.95
C LEU A 146 -0.90 9.54 -13.95
N ARG A 147 -1.39 10.22 -12.90
CA ARG A 147 -2.71 10.85 -12.88
C ARG A 147 -3.01 11.63 -14.15
N LEU A 148 -2.05 12.38 -14.72
CA LEU A 148 -2.24 13.13 -15.96
C LEU A 148 -2.65 12.24 -17.14
N ALA A 149 -2.08 11.04 -17.23
CA ALA A 149 -2.39 10.10 -18.29
C ALA A 149 -3.82 9.56 -18.18
N PHE A 150 -4.29 9.30 -16.95
CA PHE A 150 -5.68 8.91 -16.71
C PHE A 150 -6.66 10.04 -17.03
N LEU A 151 -6.36 11.27 -16.62
CA LEU A 151 -7.24 12.43 -16.87
C LEU A 151 -7.38 12.80 -18.34
N ARG A 152 -6.41 12.44 -19.19
CA ARG A 152 -6.47 12.62 -20.65
C ARG A 152 -7.29 11.55 -21.37
N THR A 153 -7.75 10.53 -20.66
CA THR A 153 -8.59 9.52 -21.29
C THR A 153 -9.96 10.11 -21.65
N LYS A 154 -10.49 9.72 -22.81
CA LYS A 154 -11.82 10.16 -23.32
C LYS A 154 -12.97 10.03 -22.32
N PHE A 155 -12.83 9.19 -21.30
CA PHE A 155 -13.84 8.98 -20.26
C PHE A 155 -13.87 10.11 -19.22
N LEU A 156 -12.71 10.69 -18.92
CA LEU A 156 -12.55 11.71 -17.88
C LEU A 156 -12.48 13.13 -18.45
N GLU A 157 -12.20 13.29 -19.75
CA GLU A 157 -12.26 14.59 -20.43
C GLU A 157 -13.61 15.30 -20.23
N SER A 158 -14.71 14.54 -20.19
CA SER A 158 -16.06 15.05 -19.96
C SER A 158 -16.52 15.06 -18.49
N ALA A 159 -15.73 14.53 -17.57
CA ALA A 159 -16.14 14.25 -16.19
C ALA A 159 -15.03 14.52 -15.17
N PRO A 160 -14.62 15.80 -14.97
CA PRO A 160 -13.51 16.13 -14.07
C PRO A 160 -13.88 16.06 -12.58
N ALA A 161 -15.18 16.09 -12.24
CA ALA A 161 -15.67 16.08 -10.86
C ALA A 161 -15.78 14.65 -10.30
N ALA A 162 -15.50 14.47 -9.01
CA ALA A 162 -15.48 13.17 -8.34
C ALA A 162 -16.81 12.42 -8.50
N GLU A 163 -17.94 13.13 -8.35
CA GLU A 163 -19.28 12.56 -8.48
C GLU A 163 -19.60 12.12 -9.92
N ALA A 164 -18.98 12.74 -10.91
CA ALA A 164 -19.14 12.33 -12.31
C ALA A 164 -18.32 11.06 -12.60
N ILE A 165 -17.12 10.94 -12.04
CA ILE A 165 -16.27 9.75 -12.14
C ILE A 165 -16.92 8.56 -11.40
N SER A 166 -17.42 8.79 -10.18
CA SER A 166 -18.12 7.74 -9.42
C SER A 166 -19.30 7.20 -10.22
N ARG A 167 -20.16 8.10 -10.74
CA ARG A 167 -21.32 7.72 -11.58
C ARG A 167 -20.95 6.99 -12.87
N LEU A 168 -19.79 7.30 -13.45
CA LEU A 168 -19.30 6.57 -14.61
C LEU A 168 -18.99 5.10 -14.27
N TRP A 169 -18.59 4.83 -13.03
CA TRP A 169 -18.22 3.50 -12.52
C TRP A 169 -19.34 2.81 -11.75
N ASP A 170 -20.47 3.48 -11.51
CA ASP A 170 -21.60 2.92 -10.78
C ASP A 170 -22.18 1.69 -11.48
N ARG A 171 -22.42 0.64 -10.69
CA ARG A 171 -23.01 -0.60 -11.20
C ARG A 171 -24.54 -0.49 -11.20
N PRO A 172 -25.21 -0.92 -12.28
CA PRO A 172 -26.66 -0.87 -12.35
C PRO A 172 -27.36 -1.91 -11.46
N PHE A 173 -26.67 -2.96 -11.01
CA PHE A 173 -27.29 -4.07 -10.26
C PHE A 173 -26.42 -4.59 -9.12
N GLY A 174 -27.05 -4.79 -7.95
CA GLY A 174 -26.47 -5.36 -6.73
C GLY A 174 -25.96 -4.29 -5.75
N SER A 175 -26.13 -4.53 -4.45
CA SER A 175 -25.42 -3.75 -3.43
C SER A 175 -23.93 -4.09 -3.55
N PRO A 176 -23.05 -3.10 -3.81
CA PRO A 176 -21.63 -3.37 -3.88
C PRO A 176 -21.13 -3.91 -2.54
N ASP A 177 -20.12 -4.77 -2.62
CA ASP A 177 -19.32 -5.15 -1.46
C ASP A 177 -18.63 -3.90 -0.89
N LYS A 178 -18.47 -3.81 0.43
CA LYS A 178 -17.84 -2.64 1.10
C LYS A 178 -16.43 -2.41 0.59
N ASP A 179 -15.69 -3.48 0.33
CA ASP A 179 -14.35 -3.40 -0.23
C ASP A 179 -14.39 -2.82 -1.65
N TRP A 180 -15.36 -3.25 -2.46
CA TRP A 180 -15.53 -2.72 -3.81
C TRP A 180 -15.81 -1.21 -3.79
N GLU A 181 -16.73 -0.77 -2.92
CA GLU A 181 -17.07 0.64 -2.74
C GLU A 181 -15.86 1.45 -2.26
N PHE A 182 -15.12 0.91 -1.29
CA PHE A 182 -13.88 1.52 -0.78
C PHE A 182 -12.89 1.81 -1.91
N TRP A 183 -12.59 0.81 -2.75
CA TRP A 183 -11.63 0.97 -3.84
C TRP A 183 -12.13 1.90 -4.95
N GLN A 184 -13.44 1.88 -5.27
CA GLN A 184 -14.02 2.82 -6.23
C GLN A 184 -13.86 4.27 -5.74
N ILE A 185 -14.18 4.53 -4.47
CA ILE A 185 -14.06 5.87 -3.87
C ILE A 185 -12.59 6.28 -3.77
N LEU A 186 -11.70 5.38 -3.34
CA LEU A 186 -10.28 5.68 -3.24
C LEU A 186 -9.66 5.96 -4.63
N ALA A 187 -10.01 5.19 -5.66
CA ALA A 187 -9.57 5.44 -7.04
C ALA A 187 -10.09 6.80 -7.57
N THR A 188 -11.33 7.14 -7.27
CA THR A 188 -11.92 8.45 -7.61
C THR A 188 -11.15 9.56 -6.89
N THR A 189 -10.90 9.39 -5.59
CA THR A 189 -10.14 10.33 -4.76
C THR A 189 -8.72 10.52 -5.29
N CYS A 190 -8.05 9.45 -5.73
CA CYS A 190 -6.73 9.55 -6.38
C CYS A 190 -6.76 10.47 -7.61
N LEU A 191 -7.84 10.42 -8.39
CA LEU A 191 -8.00 11.22 -9.61
C LEU A 191 -8.40 12.67 -9.34
N THR A 192 -9.07 12.98 -8.24
CA THR A 192 -9.67 14.32 -8.02
C THR A 192 -9.09 15.11 -6.87
N HIS A 193 -8.50 14.45 -5.86
CA HIS A 193 -8.08 15.08 -4.62
C HIS A 193 -6.88 16.03 -4.79
N ASP A 194 -6.85 17.11 -4.01
CA ASP A 194 -5.83 18.16 -4.09
C ASP A 194 -4.42 17.66 -3.75
N ILE A 195 -4.31 16.65 -2.89
CA ILE A 195 -3.04 15.96 -2.61
C ILE A 195 -2.45 15.41 -3.91
N SER A 196 -3.24 14.69 -4.71
CA SER A 196 -2.77 14.14 -5.97
C SER A 196 -2.34 15.23 -6.95
N VAL A 197 -3.04 16.37 -6.95
CA VAL A 197 -2.65 17.55 -7.75
C VAL A 197 -1.32 18.12 -7.28
N THR A 198 -1.11 18.21 -5.96
CA THR A 198 0.12 18.72 -5.34
C THR A 198 1.31 17.81 -5.65
N ILE A 199 1.13 16.49 -5.48
CA ILE A 199 2.12 15.46 -5.81
C ILE A 199 2.49 15.53 -7.29
N GLN A 200 1.49 15.59 -8.17
CA GLN A 200 1.69 15.70 -9.62
C GLN A 200 2.49 16.95 -10.02
N LYS A 201 2.32 18.07 -9.32
CA LYS A 201 3.05 19.33 -9.59
C LYS A 201 4.46 19.34 -9.02
N SER A 202 4.78 18.50 -8.03
CA SER A 202 6.08 18.44 -7.35
C SER A 202 7.13 17.78 -8.24
N SER A 203 8.31 18.38 -8.44
CA SER A 203 9.39 17.77 -9.25
C SER A 203 9.83 16.43 -8.65
N VAL A 204 10.42 15.52 -9.45
CA VAL A 204 10.86 14.23 -8.91
C VAL A 204 11.93 14.47 -7.83
N SER A 205 12.81 15.44 -8.04
CA SER A 205 13.76 15.86 -7.01
C SER A 205 13.10 16.30 -5.69
N ALA A 206 11.93 16.94 -5.74
CA ALA A 206 11.20 17.36 -4.55
C ALA A 206 10.52 16.18 -3.84
N LEU A 207 10.14 15.12 -4.58
CA LEU A 207 9.63 13.87 -4.01
C LEU A 207 10.72 13.15 -3.20
N LEU A 208 11.97 13.22 -3.68
CA LEU A 208 13.11 12.51 -3.10
C LEU A 208 13.83 13.27 -1.98
N LYS A 209 13.50 14.54 -1.74
CA LYS A 209 14.17 15.39 -0.74
C LYS A 209 13.35 15.49 0.55
N CYS A 210 14.00 15.23 1.69
CA CYS A 210 13.42 15.43 3.02
C CYS A 210 13.43 16.89 3.49
N GLN A 211 14.17 17.80 2.84
CA GLN A 211 14.20 19.23 3.16
C GLN A 211 13.92 20.08 1.93
N GLN A 212 13.13 21.14 2.12
CA GLN A 212 13.01 22.26 1.19
C GLN A 212 13.42 23.54 1.93
N GLU A 213 14.05 24.48 1.23
CA GLU A 213 14.71 25.65 1.84
C GLU A 213 13.74 26.59 2.57
N GLU A 214 12.47 26.66 2.14
CA GLU A 214 11.51 27.65 2.64
C GLU A 214 10.15 27.07 3.04
N ASP A 215 9.94 25.76 2.87
CA ASP A 215 8.62 25.13 2.90
C ASP A 215 8.66 23.75 3.56
N LEU A 216 7.51 23.27 4.07
CA LEU A 216 7.40 21.88 4.52
C LEU A 216 7.75 20.93 3.37
N SER A 217 8.55 19.92 3.67
CA SER A 217 8.83 18.84 2.71
C SER A 217 7.53 18.14 2.33
N LEU A 218 7.52 17.47 1.17
CA LEU A 218 6.32 16.78 0.72
C LEU A 218 5.88 15.68 1.69
N ILE A 219 6.84 14.99 2.31
CA ILE A 219 6.57 13.99 3.36
C ILE A 219 5.87 14.65 4.55
N GLU A 220 6.36 15.80 5.02
CA GLU A 220 5.72 16.53 6.11
C GLU A 220 4.32 17.02 5.73
N LYS A 221 4.14 17.53 4.51
CA LYS A 221 2.83 17.93 3.97
C LYS A 221 1.84 16.74 3.99
N LEU A 222 2.28 15.56 3.56
CA LEU A 222 1.47 14.33 3.58
C LEU A 222 1.17 13.85 5.01
N LEU A 223 2.14 13.93 5.92
CA LEU A 223 1.95 13.55 7.33
C LEU A 223 0.98 14.49 8.05
N VAL A 224 1.08 15.79 7.83
CA VAL A 224 0.15 16.80 8.37
C VAL A 224 -1.25 16.59 7.80
N GLN A 225 -1.35 16.36 6.49
CA GLN A 225 -2.63 16.12 5.84
C GLN A 225 -3.32 14.85 6.33
N HIS A 226 -2.55 13.78 6.59
CA HIS A 226 -3.06 12.56 7.22
C HIS A 226 -3.64 12.82 8.62
N ASP A 227 -3.06 13.76 9.38
CA ASP A 227 -3.55 14.10 10.73
C ASP A 227 -4.80 14.95 10.74
N CYS A 228 -4.85 15.89 9.80
CA CYS A 228 -5.92 16.87 9.78
C CYS A 228 -7.14 16.38 9.00
N SER A 229 -7.01 15.30 8.21
CA SER A 229 -8.13 14.80 7.42
C SER A 229 -9.07 13.90 8.21
N HIS A 230 -10.35 14.23 8.15
CA HIS A 230 -11.43 13.39 8.66
C HIS A 230 -11.90 12.34 7.65
N SER A 231 -11.34 12.35 6.43
CA SER A 231 -11.73 11.40 5.38
C SER A 231 -10.81 10.17 5.41
N PRO A 232 -11.35 8.95 5.63
CA PRO A 232 -10.54 7.74 5.60
C PRO A 232 -9.83 7.54 4.25
N TYR A 233 -10.45 8.00 3.16
CA TYR A 233 -9.88 7.92 1.81
C TYR A 233 -8.69 8.87 1.61
N SER A 234 -8.73 10.06 2.21
CA SER A 234 -7.59 10.99 2.19
C SER A 234 -6.42 10.43 3.01
N ASN A 235 -6.71 9.76 4.13
CA ASN A 235 -5.67 9.13 4.97
C ASN A 235 -5.03 7.94 4.24
N ALA A 236 -5.83 7.05 3.66
CA ALA A 236 -5.34 5.96 2.81
C ALA A 236 -4.49 6.50 1.65
N LEU A 237 -4.95 7.57 0.99
CA LEU A 237 -4.20 8.20 -0.10
C LEU A 237 -2.85 8.78 0.38
N CYS A 238 -2.80 9.42 1.56
CA CYS A 238 -1.55 9.90 2.14
C CYS A 238 -0.57 8.75 2.42
N ILE A 239 -1.07 7.67 3.05
CA ILE A 239 -0.29 6.46 3.34
C ILE A 239 0.32 5.89 2.07
N ARG A 240 -0.48 5.76 1.00
CA ARG A 240 0.01 5.22 -0.27
C ARG A 240 1.01 6.11 -0.98
N TYR A 241 0.83 7.43 -0.97
CA TYR A 241 1.85 8.33 -1.51
C TYR A 241 3.14 8.30 -0.71
N LEU A 242 3.06 8.25 0.63
CA LEU A 242 4.23 8.05 1.48
C LEU A 242 4.92 6.73 1.13
N ALA A 243 4.17 5.63 1.02
CA ALA A 243 4.70 4.33 0.64
C ALA A 243 5.39 4.38 -0.74
N GLY A 244 4.76 5.01 -1.74
CA GLY A 244 5.34 5.19 -3.07
C GLY A 244 6.64 6.01 -3.04
N ILE A 245 6.67 7.12 -2.29
CA ILE A 245 7.86 7.96 -2.12
C ILE A 245 9.02 7.17 -1.47
N LEU A 246 8.74 6.42 -0.40
CA LEU A 246 9.75 5.59 0.27
C LEU A 246 10.20 4.41 -0.59
N GLY A 247 9.41 4.00 -1.57
CA GLY A 247 9.75 2.94 -2.52
C GLY A 247 10.77 3.37 -3.58
N PHE A 248 11.10 4.66 -3.70
CA PHE A 248 12.12 5.12 -4.65
C PHE A 248 13.52 4.85 -4.09
N PRO A 249 14.42 4.15 -4.83
CA PRO A 249 15.79 3.93 -4.37
C PRO A 249 16.54 5.22 -4.02
N GLY A 250 16.34 6.27 -4.83
CA GLY A 250 16.97 7.58 -4.64
C GLY A 250 16.57 8.31 -3.35
N PHE A 251 15.45 7.95 -2.73
CA PHE A 251 15.03 8.54 -1.45
C PHE A 251 16.00 8.19 -0.32
N TRP A 252 16.54 6.96 -0.33
CA TRP A 252 17.43 6.45 0.73
C TRP A 252 18.92 6.63 0.42
N GLU A 253 19.27 7.24 -0.72
CA GLU A 253 20.67 7.40 -1.14
C GLU A 253 21.42 8.44 -0.30
N HIS A 254 20.73 9.49 0.16
CA HIS A 254 21.34 10.61 0.88
C HIS A 254 21.10 10.45 2.38
N MET A 255 22.12 10.00 3.10
CA MET A 255 22.01 9.72 4.54
C MET A 255 22.52 10.90 5.35
N ASP A 256 21.60 11.75 5.80
CA ASP A 256 21.90 12.89 6.65
C ASP A 256 20.96 12.95 7.87
N SER A 257 21.19 13.93 8.75
CA SER A 257 20.39 14.14 9.95
C SER A 257 18.92 14.45 9.65
N ILE A 258 18.61 14.98 8.47
CA ILE A 258 17.26 15.31 8.04
C ILE A 258 16.49 14.02 7.74
N HIS A 259 17.11 13.06 7.07
CA HIS A 259 16.50 11.74 6.84
C HIS A 259 16.24 11.01 8.17
N GLY A 260 17.10 11.20 9.17
CA GLY A 260 16.83 10.74 10.53
C GLY A 260 15.57 11.36 11.14
N GLN A 261 15.37 12.66 10.99
CA GLN A 261 14.15 13.32 11.46
C GLN A 261 12.90 12.84 10.70
N ALA A 262 12.98 12.71 9.38
CA ALA A 262 11.90 12.20 8.56
C ALA A 262 11.52 10.76 8.95
N THR A 263 12.52 9.89 9.11
CA THR A 263 12.35 8.49 9.57
C THR A 263 11.69 8.46 10.93
N ASN A 264 12.12 9.30 11.88
CA ASN A 264 11.50 9.38 13.20
C ASN A 264 10.00 9.75 13.13
N LYS A 265 9.64 10.75 12.31
CA LYS A 265 8.25 11.18 12.11
C LYS A 265 7.41 10.08 11.43
N LEU A 266 7.97 9.41 10.42
CA LEU A 266 7.33 8.30 9.70
C LEU A 266 7.09 7.11 10.64
N SER A 267 8.08 6.70 11.42
CA SER A 267 7.94 5.62 12.40
C SER A 267 6.90 5.97 13.46
N SER A 268 6.93 7.19 14.01
CA SER A 268 5.92 7.65 14.98
C SER A 268 4.51 7.60 14.40
N ARG A 269 4.34 7.98 13.13
CA ARG A 269 3.07 7.87 12.42
C ARG A 269 2.63 6.43 12.27
N LEU A 270 3.52 5.57 11.77
CA LEU A 270 3.21 4.17 11.51
C LEU A 270 2.84 3.45 12.80
N ILE A 271 3.51 3.72 13.93
CA ILE A 271 3.10 3.19 15.25
C ILE A 271 1.63 3.49 15.55
N ARG A 272 1.17 4.72 15.33
CA ARG A 272 -0.24 5.09 15.57
C ARG A 272 -1.17 4.31 14.65
N VAL A 273 -0.85 4.27 13.35
CA VAL A 273 -1.63 3.52 12.35
C VAL A 273 -1.71 2.03 12.70
N LEU A 274 -0.61 1.40 13.10
CA LEU A 274 -0.57 0.00 13.51
C LEU A 274 -1.45 -0.27 14.75
N LYS A 275 -1.44 0.65 15.72
CA LYS A 275 -2.32 0.58 16.90
C LYS A 275 -3.79 0.81 16.54
N ASP A 276 -4.08 1.72 15.63
CA ASP A 276 -5.45 2.02 15.18
C ASP A 276 -6.09 0.80 14.49
N ILE A 277 -5.30 -0.01 13.76
CA ILE A 277 -5.77 -1.28 13.19
C ILE A 277 -5.70 -2.47 14.18
N GLY A 278 -5.30 -2.21 15.42
CA GLY A 278 -5.28 -3.17 16.51
C GLY A 278 -4.17 -4.20 16.45
N VAL A 279 -3.02 -3.90 15.81
CA VAL A 279 -1.87 -4.83 15.78
C VAL A 279 -1.35 -5.15 17.19
N ASP A 280 -1.48 -4.20 18.13
CA ASP A 280 -1.05 -4.34 19.52
C ASP A 280 -2.00 -5.16 20.41
N ILE A 281 -3.12 -5.63 19.87
CA ILE A 281 -4.10 -6.43 20.61
C ILE A 281 -3.66 -7.90 20.63
N LEU A 282 -3.26 -8.40 21.80
CA LEU A 282 -2.80 -9.78 22.01
C LEU A 282 -3.92 -10.82 21.92
N GLU A 283 -5.14 -10.45 22.29
CA GLU A 283 -6.29 -11.35 22.28
C GLU A 283 -7.02 -11.27 20.94
N LEU A 284 -7.21 -12.42 20.30
CA LEU A 284 -8.13 -12.60 19.18
C LEU A 284 -9.58 -12.52 19.69
N VAL A 285 -9.96 -11.37 20.23
CA VAL A 285 -11.37 -11.06 20.45
C VAL A 285 -11.99 -11.00 19.06
N PRO A 286 -13.11 -11.70 18.79
CA PRO A 286 -13.86 -11.55 17.56
C PRO A 286 -14.29 -10.09 17.46
N THR A 287 -13.46 -9.25 16.84
CA THR A 287 -13.80 -7.87 16.58
C THR A 287 -14.91 -7.90 15.56
N SER A 288 -16.03 -7.24 15.88
CA SER A 288 -17.00 -6.86 14.87
C SER A 288 -16.25 -6.27 13.69
N GLU A 289 -16.59 -6.68 12.46
CA GLU A 289 -16.00 -6.13 11.25
C GLU A 289 -15.91 -4.60 11.38
N PRO A 290 -14.75 -3.98 11.12
CA PRO A 290 -14.60 -2.54 11.28
C PRO A 290 -15.68 -1.83 10.45
N GLU A 291 -16.32 -0.82 11.05
CA GLU A 291 -17.41 -0.11 10.38
C GLU A 291 -16.94 0.57 9.09
N THR A 292 -15.68 0.99 9.06
CA THR A 292 -15.03 1.61 7.91
C THR A 292 -13.97 0.69 7.30
N PRO A 293 -14.04 0.40 5.99
CA PRO A 293 -12.99 -0.33 5.29
C PRO A 293 -11.65 0.40 5.39
N PHE A 294 -10.56 -0.37 5.47
CA PHE A 294 -9.22 0.12 5.77
C PHE A 294 -8.21 -0.38 4.71
N ASP A 295 -7.25 0.45 4.35
CA ASP A 295 -6.23 0.13 3.34
C ASP A 295 -5.05 -0.62 3.95
N TYR A 296 -5.27 -1.88 4.33
CA TYR A 296 -4.22 -2.73 4.88
C TYR A 296 -3.03 -2.87 3.93
N GLU A 297 -3.29 -2.96 2.62
CA GLU A 297 -2.23 -3.06 1.60
C GLU A 297 -1.35 -1.81 1.53
N GLY A 298 -1.94 -0.62 1.63
CA GLY A 298 -1.20 0.63 1.69
C GLY A 298 -0.33 0.74 2.94
N VAL A 299 -0.82 0.29 4.09
CA VAL A 299 -0.06 0.27 5.35
C VAL A 299 1.06 -0.75 5.30
N ASP A 300 0.80 -1.95 4.78
CA ASP A 300 1.82 -3.01 4.63
C ASP A 300 2.95 -2.53 3.71
N LEU A 301 2.60 -1.87 2.59
CA LEU A 301 3.58 -1.29 1.67
C LEU A 301 4.38 -0.15 2.31
N LEU A 302 3.74 0.73 3.08
CA LEU A 302 4.44 1.80 3.82
C LEU A 302 5.45 1.22 4.81
N ALA A 303 5.02 0.23 5.60
CA ALA A 303 5.85 -0.45 6.56
C ALA A 303 7.03 -1.16 5.89
N LEU A 304 6.78 -1.93 4.83
CA LEU A 304 7.80 -2.65 4.09
C LEU A 304 8.85 -1.71 3.50
N ASN A 305 8.44 -0.60 2.87
CA ASN A 305 9.38 0.35 2.27
C ASN A 305 10.19 1.12 3.33
N LEU A 306 9.59 1.42 4.49
CA LEU A 306 10.31 1.98 5.64
C LEU A 306 11.36 1.00 6.17
N LEU A 307 10.98 -0.27 6.40
CA LEU A 307 11.90 -1.31 6.86
C LEU A 307 13.05 -1.50 5.85
N THR A 308 12.73 -1.66 4.57
CA THR A 308 13.74 -1.87 3.52
C THR A 308 14.73 -0.71 3.45
N GLY A 309 14.23 0.52 3.51
CA GLY A 309 15.04 1.74 3.52
C GLY A 309 15.97 1.83 4.72
N VAL A 310 15.42 1.64 5.93
CA VAL A 310 16.20 1.69 7.17
C VAL A 310 17.22 0.54 7.25
N LEU A 311 16.92 -0.65 6.74
CA LEU A 311 17.91 -1.73 6.64
C LEU A 311 19.07 -1.35 5.71
N GLY A 312 18.76 -0.72 4.59
CA GLY A 312 19.77 -0.15 3.69
C GLY A 312 20.64 0.90 4.38
N TRP A 313 20.08 1.66 5.33
CA TRP A 313 20.80 2.62 6.15
C TRP A 313 21.65 1.98 7.24
N PHE A 314 21.07 1.00 7.94
CA PHE A 314 21.71 0.20 8.96
C PHE A 314 23.05 -0.36 8.49
N ASN A 315 23.09 -0.90 7.27
CA ASN A 315 24.30 -1.47 6.68
C ASN A 315 25.41 -0.45 6.35
N LYS A 316 25.16 0.86 6.45
CA LYS A 316 26.13 1.92 6.13
C LYS A 316 26.61 2.73 7.34
N LEU A 317 25.91 2.68 8.47
CA LEU A 317 26.28 3.39 9.70
C LEU A 317 27.18 2.53 10.60
N ASP A 318 28.03 3.16 11.41
CA ASP A 318 28.71 2.45 12.51
C ASP A 318 27.65 2.03 13.54
N GLN A 319 27.68 0.75 13.93
CA GLN A 319 26.67 0.13 14.81
C GLN A 319 26.57 0.84 16.17
N LYS A 320 27.69 1.41 16.63
CA LYS A 320 27.78 2.08 17.94
C LYS A 320 26.99 3.38 18.02
N ASP A 321 26.71 4.00 16.87
CA ASP A 321 26.04 5.29 16.85
C ASP A 321 24.51 5.17 16.81
N TRP A 322 23.95 3.96 16.59
CA TRP A 322 22.52 3.77 16.39
C TRP A 322 21.65 4.12 17.59
N PRO A 323 21.95 3.66 18.82
CA PRO A 323 21.08 3.93 19.97
C PRO A 323 20.95 5.43 20.27
N THR A 324 21.90 6.23 19.78
CA THR A 324 21.89 7.69 19.94
C THR A 324 21.06 8.41 18.87
N GLN A 325 20.64 7.71 17.81
CA GLN A 325 19.88 8.31 16.72
C GLN A 325 18.43 8.56 17.13
N LEU A 326 17.92 9.75 16.80
CA LEU A 326 16.55 10.18 17.13
C LEU A 326 15.45 9.24 16.61
N TRP A 327 15.69 8.55 15.49
CA TRP A 327 14.71 7.66 14.86
C TRP A 327 14.67 6.25 15.46
N TYR A 328 15.71 5.85 16.19
CA TYR A 328 15.95 4.46 16.56
C TYR A 328 14.81 3.87 17.40
N GLU A 329 14.42 4.54 18.49
CA GLU A 329 13.40 4.02 19.41
C GLU A 329 12.02 3.85 18.76
N ASN A 330 11.61 4.83 17.93
CA ASN A 330 10.34 4.71 17.21
C ASN A 330 10.42 3.61 16.15
N PHE A 331 11.54 3.50 15.41
CA PHE A 331 11.70 2.44 14.44
C PHE A 331 11.70 1.05 15.09
N ARG A 332 12.40 0.88 16.22
CA ARG A 332 12.39 -0.35 17.02
C ARG A 332 10.96 -0.72 17.44
N THR A 333 10.18 0.25 17.88
CA THR A 333 8.77 0.04 18.24
C THR A 333 7.94 -0.44 17.03
N VAL A 334 8.17 0.11 15.84
CA VAL A 334 7.54 -0.39 14.59
C VAL A 334 7.88 -1.85 14.36
N VAL A 335 9.16 -2.24 14.44
CA VAL A 335 9.58 -3.63 14.25
C VAL A 335 8.90 -4.56 15.25
N GLN A 336 8.86 -4.18 16.54
CA GLN A 336 8.20 -4.97 17.58
C GLN A 336 6.71 -5.15 17.34
N LEU A 337 6.00 -4.11 16.89
CA LEU A 337 4.58 -4.21 16.52
C LEU A 337 4.37 -5.15 15.33
N LEU A 338 5.22 -5.05 14.30
CA LEU A 338 5.13 -5.90 13.11
C LEU A 338 5.52 -7.37 13.37
N GLN A 339 6.23 -7.65 14.46
CA GLN A 339 6.52 -9.01 14.94
C GLN A 339 5.35 -9.63 15.73
N MET A 340 4.30 -8.88 16.05
CA MET A 340 3.16 -9.42 16.76
C MET A 340 2.37 -10.39 15.87
N PRO A 341 1.79 -11.48 16.40
CA PRO A 341 1.08 -12.48 15.59
C PRO A 341 -0.05 -11.89 14.73
N ARG A 342 -0.70 -10.83 15.20
CA ARG A 342 -1.77 -10.18 14.43
C ARG A 342 -1.25 -9.41 13.21
N ALA A 343 -0.01 -8.94 13.24
CA ALA A 343 0.60 -8.27 12.10
C ALA A 343 0.81 -9.22 10.92
N SER A 344 1.13 -10.50 11.14
CA SER A 344 1.29 -11.45 10.03
C SER A 344 -0.02 -11.71 9.26
N ASP A 345 -1.16 -11.59 9.94
CA ASP A 345 -2.48 -11.74 9.31
C ASP A 345 -2.89 -10.48 8.52
N LEU A 346 -2.61 -9.29 9.07
CA LEU A 346 -3.04 -8.02 8.49
C LEU A 346 -2.05 -7.42 7.49
N LEU A 347 -0.75 -7.61 7.73
CA LEU A 347 0.38 -6.95 7.08
C LEU A 347 1.49 -7.97 6.78
N PRO A 348 1.20 -9.01 5.99
CA PRO A 348 2.09 -10.16 5.84
C PRO A 348 3.47 -9.77 5.30
N SER A 349 3.55 -8.84 4.35
CA SER A 349 4.80 -8.53 3.65
C SER A 349 5.81 -7.87 4.60
N SER A 350 5.35 -6.89 5.38
CA SER A 350 6.19 -6.18 6.35
C SER A 350 6.47 -7.01 7.59
N SER A 351 5.51 -7.84 8.03
CA SER A 351 5.70 -8.78 9.15
C SER A 351 6.80 -9.79 8.83
N ASP A 352 6.74 -10.46 7.67
CA ASP A 352 7.77 -11.42 7.22
C ASP A 352 9.15 -10.76 7.14
N TYR A 353 9.21 -9.51 6.70
CA TYR A 353 10.45 -8.75 6.54
C TYR A 353 11.14 -8.39 7.88
N THR A 354 10.42 -8.42 9.01
CA THR A 354 10.98 -8.07 10.33
C THR A 354 12.09 -9.03 10.80
N SER A 355 12.13 -10.26 10.27
CA SER A 355 13.20 -11.23 10.54
C SER A 355 14.60 -10.72 10.23
N ASN A 356 14.73 -9.77 9.28
CA ASN A 356 16.01 -9.13 8.95
C ASN A 356 16.54 -8.17 10.04
N PHE A 357 15.78 -7.93 11.11
CA PHE A 357 16.12 -7.00 12.20
C PHE A 357 16.35 -7.70 13.54
N GLU A 358 16.42 -9.03 13.59
CA GLU A 358 16.69 -9.78 14.82
C GLU A 358 18.03 -9.36 15.45
N GLU A 359 19.09 -9.20 14.65
CA GLU A 359 20.40 -8.75 15.12
C GLU A 359 20.36 -7.33 15.73
N MET A 360 19.61 -6.41 15.11
CA MET A 360 19.43 -5.04 15.63
C MET A 360 18.80 -5.05 17.02
N ILE A 361 17.80 -5.90 17.21
CA ILE A 361 17.09 -6.01 18.49
C ILE A 361 18.03 -6.57 19.57
N LEU A 362 18.85 -7.58 19.23
CA LEU A 362 19.75 -8.25 20.18
C LEU A 362 20.87 -7.33 20.70
N ILE A 363 21.49 -6.52 19.84
CA ILE A 363 22.57 -5.58 20.22
C ILE A 363 22.13 -4.64 21.35
N THR A 364 20.85 -4.24 21.37
CA THR A 364 20.32 -3.31 22.39
C THR A 364 20.23 -3.94 23.78
N TYR A 365 20.04 -5.27 23.86
CA TYR A 365 19.92 -5.96 25.15
C TYR A 365 21.29 -6.16 25.81
N GLU A 366 22.34 -6.41 25.03
CA GLU A 366 23.70 -6.64 25.58
C GLU A 366 24.31 -5.35 26.18
N GLU A 367 24.04 -4.17 25.61
CA GLU A 367 24.52 -2.90 26.17
C GLU A 367 23.77 -2.46 27.43
N ALA A 368 22.48 -2.79 27.53
CA ALA A 368 21.67 -2.51 28.73
C ALA A 368 22.07 -3.39 29.94
N GLU A 369 22.64 -4.56 29.68
CA GLU A 369 23.12 -5.49 30.71
C GLU A 369 24.57 -5.26 31.13
N VAL A 370 25.29 -4.27 30.58
CA VAL A 370 26.59 -3.88 31.12
C VAL A 370 26.36 -3.44 32.56
N PRO A 371 26.80 -4.23 33.56
CA PRO A 371 26.54 -3.89 34.94
C PRO A 371 27.15 -2.52 35.15
N ILE A 372 26.31 -1.57 35.58
CA ILE A 372 26.80 -0.37 36.24
C ILE A 372 27.72 -0.93 37.30
N LYS A 373 29.03 -0.90 37.04
CA LYS A 373 30.02 -1.11 38.08
C LYS A 373 29.69 0.00 39.03
N VAL A 374 28.90 -0.32 40.04
CA VAL A 374 28.69 0.49 41.23
C VAL A 374 30.12 0.70 41.67
N HIS A 375 30.64 1.86 41.30
CA HIS A 375 31.95 2.27 41.72
C HIS A 375 31.69 2.53 43.19
N ASP A 376 31.96 1.51 44.02
CA ASP A 376 32.03 1.60 45.46
C ASP A 376 33.10 2.65 45.77
N GLN A 377 32.72 3.92 45.63
CA GLN A 377 33.37 5.02 46.29
C GLN A 377 32.94 4.92 47.75
N ASN A 378 33.53 3.96 48.45
CA ASN A 378 33.82 4.11 49.86
C ASN A 378 34.82 5.27 50.00
N GLN A 379 34.34 6.50 49.80
CA GLN A 379 34.97 7.69 50.36
C GLN A 379 34.26 7.95 51.69
N THR A 380 34.90 7.48 52.75
CA THR A 380 34.78 7.97 54.11
C THR A 380 34.92 9.50 54.09
N THR A 381 33.80 10.21 54.13
CA THR A 381 33.78 11.64 54.44
C THR A 381 33.53 11.82 55.94
N ASP A 382 34.52 12.38 56.62
CA ASP A 382 34.38 13.03 57.92
C ASP A 382 33.24 14.06 57.92
N PRO A 383 32.54 14.28 59.05
CA PRO A 383 31.43 15.22 59.13
C PRO A 383 31.93 16.67 59.24
N PRO A 384 31.45 17.63 58.43
CA PRO A 384 31.63 19.04 58.71
C PRO A 384 30.48 19.57 59.58
N ASN A 385 30.89 20.34 60.58
CA ASN A 385 30.08 21.06 61.56
C ASN A 385 28.90 21.83 60.96
N GLU A 386 27.81 21.75 61.72
CA GLU A 386 26.66 22.66 61.68
C GLU A 386 27.09 24.12 61.72
N HIS A 387 26.59 24.94 60.80
CA HIS A 387 26.18 26.30 61.13
C HIS A 387 24.94 26.72 60.35
N HIS A 388 23.92 27.04 61.13
CA HIS A 388 22.65 27.64 60.76
C HIS A 388 22.79 28.81 59.78
N ARG A 389 21.84 28.91 58.84
CA ARG A 389 21.17 30.18 58.53
C ARG A 389 19.78 29.95 57.94
N LEU A 390 18.78 30.23 58.76
CA LEU A 390 17.42 30.57 58.38
C LEU A 390 17.42 31.84 57.53
N VAL A 391 16.76 31.82 56.37
CA VAL A 391 16.15 33.01 55.78
C VAL A 391 14.79 32.61 55.22
N LEU A 392 13.74 33.00 55.96
CA LEU A 392 12.37 33.16 55.47
C LEU A 392 12.35 34.35 54.49
N PHE A 393 11.51 34.29 53.45
CA PHE A 393 10.41 35.24 53.23
C PHE A 393 9.64 34.90 51.94
N HIS A 394 8.33 34.69 52.11
CA HIS A 394 7.25 34.97 51.14
C HIS A 394 6.86 36.46 51.27
N PRO A 395 6.10 37.10 50.36
CA PRO A 395 5.06 36.56 49.48
C PRO A 395 5.46 36.37 48.03
#